data_AF-A0A7R9K8A2-F1
#
_entry.id   AF-A0A7R9K8A2-F1
#
_cell.length_a   1.000
_cell.length_b   1.000
_cell.length_c   1.000
_cell.angle_alpha   90.00
_cell.angle_beta   90.00
_cell.angle_gamma   90.00
#
_symmetry.space_group_name_H-M   'P 1'
#
loop_
_entity.id
_entity.type
_entity.pdbx_description
1 polymer ?
#
loop_
_entity_poly.entity_id
_entity_poly.type
_entity_poly.pdbx_seq_one_letter_code
_entity_poly.pdbx_strand_id
1 'polypeptide(L)'
;MLITSEAGIRLQDFSAVTSSVYSNHYGLNFTINFIRQNFMEIIGFNGGVDLLATILTGIAEHVSTRDQAEELRNFIEENQANLGTAVGASQQALGTVEANLAWLDQNGEEISNWLSVSLPSTTPAPPLTTPHDGAGSFSASVFAITVSLILTCVRFV
;
A
#
# COMPACT_ATOMS: atom_id res chain seq x y z
N MET A 1 -16.65 13.54 -0.77
CA MET A 1 -17.90 12.91 -0.29
C MET A 1 -18.13 11.55 -0.99
N LEU A 2 -17.42 10.51 -0.53
CA LEU A 2 -17.50 9.12 -1.04
C LEU A 2 -18.01 8.13 0.02
N ILE A 3 -18.34 8.62 1.21
CA ILE A 3 -18.77 7.82 2.36
C ILE A 3 -20.18 8.28 2.81
N THR A 4 -21.06 8.51 1.84
CA THR A 4 -22.50 8.74 2.09
C THR A 4 -23.30 7.64 1.43
N SER A 5 -24.56 7.47 1.84
CA SER A 5 -25.47 6.48 1.25
C SER A 5 -25.65 6.62 -0.27
N GLU A 6 -25.27 7.76 -0.85
CA GLU A 6 -25.33 8.04 -2.28
C GLU A 6 -24.09 7.60 -3.07
N ALA A 7 -22.98 7.28 -2.39
CA ALA A 7 -21.75 6.81 -3.04
C ALA A 7 -21.85 5.37 -3.58
N GLY A 8 -22.97 4.68 -3.35
CA GLY A 8 -23.23 3.31 -3.80
C GLY A 8 -22.53 2.21 -2.98
N ILE A 9 -21.55 2.56 -2.14
CA ILE A 9 -20.83 1.64 -1.27
C ILE A 9 -21.31 1.80 0.17
N ARG A 10 -21.63 0.69 0.84
CA ARG A 10 -22.05 0.71 2.26
C ARG A 10 -20.85 0.87 3.17
N LEU A 11 -21.02 1.54 4.31
CA LEU A 11 -19.96 1.76 5.29
C LEU A 11 -19.32 0.44 5.78
N GLN A 12 -20.13 -0.61 5.97
CA GLN A 12 -19.64 -1.94 6.37
C GLN A 12 -18.72 -2.61 5.32
N ASP A 13 -18.91 -2.28 4.03
CA ASP A 13 -18.13 -2.84 2.93
C ASP A 13 -16.89 -1.99 2.64
N PHE A 14 -16.83 -0.79 3.22
CA PHE A 14 -15.79 0.20 2.97
C PHE A 14 -14.39 -0.34 3.26
N SER A 15 -14.21 -1.07 4.37
CA SER A 15 -12.93 -1.67 4.73
C SER A 15 -12.45 -2.66 3.66
N ALA A 16 -13.34 -3.54 3.18
CA ALA A 16 -13.01 -4.55 2.17
C ALA A 16 -12.73 -3.94 0.78
N VAL A 17 -13.47 -2.89 0.41
CA VAL A 17 -13.19 -2.16 -0.84
C VAL A 17 -11.85 -1.44 -0.73
N THR A 18 -11.60 -0.74 0.37
CA THR A 18 -10.37 0.02 0.58
C THR A 18 -9.15 -0.90 0.60
N SER A 19 -9.26 -2.09 1.20
CA SER A 19 -8.18 -3.08 1.19
C SER A 19 -7.86 -3.61 -0.19
N SER A 20 -8.90 -3.90 -0.98
CA SER A 20 -8.71 -4.32 -2.37
C SER A 20 -7.94 -3.27 -3.20
N VAL A 21 -8.10 -1.98 -2.87
CA VAL A 21 -7.38 -0.90 -3.53
C VAL A 21 -5.93 -0.82 -3.02
N TYR A 22 -5.70 -0.70 -1.71
CA TYR A 22 -4.34 -0.50 -1.19
C TYR A 22 -3.42 -1.71 -1.35
N SER A 23 -3.96 -2.91 -1.55
CA SER A 23 -3.16 -4.11 -1.84
C SER A 23 -2.56 -4.12 -3.25
N ASN A 24 -2.93 -3.17 -4.12
CA ASN A 24 -2.28 -2.91 -5.39
C ASN A 24 -1.27 -1.76 -5.26
N HIS A 25 -0.10 -1.86 -5.89
CA HIS A 25 0.95 -0.83 -5.77
C HIS A 25 0.53 0.56 -6.30
N TYR A 26 -0.33 0.62 -7.32
CA TYR A 26 -0.91 1.88 -7.79
C TYR A 26 -1.99 2.41 -6.82
N GLY A 27 -2.74 1.49 -6.19
CA GLY A 27 -3.82 1.84 -5.29
C GLY A 27 -3.35 2.29 -3.91
N LEU A 28 -2.18 1.84 -3.44
CA LEU A 28 -1.62 2.23 -2.14
C LEU A 28 -1.47 3.75 -1.99
N ASN A 29 -0.79 4.41 -2.95
CA ASN A 29 -0.60 5.87 -2.91
C ASN A 29 -1.92 6.62 -3.02
N PHE A 30 -2.87 6.10 -3.81
CA PHE A 30 -4.20 6.67 -3.90
C PHE A 30 -4.92 6.61 -2.55
N THR A 31 -4.87 5.45 -1.88
CA THR A 31 -5.52 5.26 -0.58
C THR A 31 -4.91 6.14 0.51
N ILE A 32 -3.59 6.25 0.59
CA ILE A 32 -2.92 7.16 1.54
C ILE A 32 -3.44 8.59 1.34
N ASN A 33 -3.44 9.08 0.10
CA ASN A 33 -3.94 10.42 -0.23
C ASN A 33 -5.44 10.58 0.05
N PHE A 34 -6.24 9.55 -0.23
CA PHE A 34 -7.67 9.55 0.05
C PHE A 34 -7.94 9.71 1.55
N ILE A 35 -7.24 8.96 2.41
CA ILE A 35 -7.41 9.06 3.86
C ILE A 35 -6.99 10.43 4.36
N ARG A 36 -5.84 10.95 3.89
CA ARG A 36 -5.37 12.29 4.27
C ARG A 36 -6.40 13.38 3.95
N GLN A 37 -6.98 13.33 2.76
CA GLN A 37 -7.94 14.34 2.29
C GLN A 37 -9.31 14.23 2.98
N ASN A 38 -9.71 13.03 3.39
CA ASN A 38 -11.05 12.77 3.94
C ASN A 38 -11.00 12.39 5.43
N PHE A 39 -9.87 12.61 6.12
CA PHE A 39 -9.64 12.16 7.49
C PHE A 39 -10.75 12.59 8.45
N MET A 40 -11.12 13.87 8.45
CA MET A 40 -12.17 14.40 9.31
C MET A 40 -13.54 13.80 9.00
N GLU A 41 -13.83 13.49 7.73
CA GLU A 41 -15.06 12.79 7.36
C GLU A 41 -15.03 11.35 7.91
N ILE A 42 -13.92 10.63 7.70
CA ILE A 42 -13.75 9.23 8.12
C ILE A 42 -13.97 9.08 9.62
N ILE A 43 -13.34 9.92 10.46
CA ILE A 43 -13.48 9.83 11.92
C ILE A 43 -14.84 10.34 12.41
N GLY A 44 -15.60 11.06 11.57
CA GLY A 44 -16.90 11.62 11.91
C GLY A 44 -18.04 10.60 11.97
N PHE A 45 -17.86 9.41 11.37
CA PHE A 45 -18.87 8.35 11.42
C PHE A 45 -18.77 7.53 12.70
N ASN A 46 -19.88 6.91 13.11
CA ASN A 46 -19.88 5.95 14.21
C ASN A 46 -18.98 4.74 13.87
N GLY A 47 -17.93 4.50 14.66
CA GLY A 47 -16.89 3.49 14.37
C GLY A 47 -15.81 3.94 13.38
N GLY A 48 -15.80 5.22 12.97
CA GLY A 48 -14.86 5.77 12.00
C GLY A 48 -13.39 5.72 12.43
N VAL A 49 -13.14 5.91 13.74
CA VAL A 49 -11.79 5.81 14.31
C VAL A 49 -11.25 4.38 14.25
N ASP A 50 -12.09 3.39 14.53
CA ASP A 50 -11.71 1.97 14.46
C ASP A 50 -11.50 1.52 13.01
N LEU A 51 -12.33 2.03 12.10
CA LEU A 51 -12.15 1.85 10.66
C LEU A 51 -10.80 2.43 10.20
N LEU A 52 -10.48 3.65 10.63
CA LEU A 52 -9.20 4.29 10.31
C LEU A 52 -8.02 3.45 10.84
N ALA A 53 -8.08 3.01 12.10
CA ALA A 53 -7.04 2.14 12.67
C ALA A 53 -6.81 0.89 11.82
N THR A 54 -7.89 0.22 11.41
CA THR A 54 -7.85 -0.97 10.55
C THR A 54 -7.17 -0.68 9.20
N ILE A 55 -7.54 0.44 8.57
CA ILE A 55 -6.98 0.82 7.26
C ILE A 55 -5.49 1.21 7.40
N LEU A 56 -5.11 1.95 8.44
CA LEU A 56 -3.71 2.35 8.67
C LEU A 56 -2.82 1.13 8.90
N THR A 57 -3.29 0.15 9.67
CA THR A 57 -2.59 -1.14 9.83
C THR A 57 -2.42 -1.84 8.49
N GLY A 58 -3.49 -1.95 7.69
CA GLY A 58 -3.43 -2.59 6.37
C GLY A 58 -2.48 -1.87 5.40
N ILE A 59 -2.51 -0.54 5.34
CA ILE A 59 -1.59 0.26 4.52
C ILE A 59 -0.14 -0.01 4.92
N ALA A 60 0.16 0.01 6.22
CA ALA A 60 1.52 -0.17 6.71
C ALA A 60 2.14 -1.51 6.29
N GLU A 61 1.35 -2.57 6.17
CA GLU A 61 1.81 -3.87 5.68
C GLU A 61 2.27 -3.86 4.22
N HIS A 62 1.80 -2.90 3.43
CA HIS A 62 2.14 -2.76 2.01
C HIS A 62 3.15 -1.64 1.70
N VAL A 63 3.49 -0.79 2.68
CA VAL A 63 4.50 0.25 2.49
C VAL A 63 5.87 -0.39 2.25
N SER A 64 6.49 0.01 1.15
CA SER A 64 7.80 -0.49 0.72
C SER A 64 8.73 0.60 0.20
N THR A 65 8.33 1.87 0.27
CA THR A 65 9.15 3.01 -0.17
C THR A 65 9.27 4.05 0.94
N ARG A 66 10.37 4.81 0.92
CA ARG A 66 10.63 5.88 1.90
C ARG A 66 9.59 7.01 1.80
N ASP A 67 9.18 7.37 0.60
CA ASP A 67 8.18 8.42 0.37
C ASP A 67 6.82 8.05 0.99
N GLN A 68 6.34 6.82 0.77
CA GLN A 68 5.11 6.32 1.40
C GLN A 68 5.21 6.30 2.93
N ALA A 69 6.38 5.93 3.46
CA ALA A 69 6.62 5.90 4.89
C ALA A 69 6.59 7.31 5.51
N GLU A 70 7.20 8.29 4.84
CA GLU A 70 7.14 9.69 5.27
C GLU A 70 5.72 10.24 5.19
N GLU A 71 4.97 9.96 4.11
CA GLU A 71 3.59 10.40 3.99
C GLU A 71 2.71 9.85 5.13
N LEU A 72 2.86 8.57 5.47
CA LEU A 72 2.10 7.95 6.55
C LEU A 72 2.51 8.50 7.93
N ARG A 73 3.81 8.70 8.16
CA ARG A 73 4.34 9.30 9.40
C ARG A 73 3.81 10.71 9.60
N ASN A 74 3.98 11.56 8.59
CA ASN A 74 3.51 12.95 8.64
C ASN A 74 2.01 13.01 8.89
N PHE A 75 1.22 12.16 8.21
CA PHE A 75 -0.22 12.08 8.46
C PHE A 75 -0.56 11.74 9.91
N ILE A 76 0.09 10.75 10.51
CA ILE A 76 -0.17 10.33 11.90
C ILE A 76 0.25 11.42 12.89
N GLU A 77 1.39 12.07 12.66
CA GLU A 77 1.90 13.16 13.51
C GLU A 77 0.99 14.40 13.44
N GLU A 78 0.62 14.83 12.24
CA GLU A 78 -0.26 15.99 12.01
C GLU A 78 -1.64 15.81 12.67
N ASN A 79 -2.12 14.58 12.76
CA ASN A 79 -3.48 14.26 13.22
C ASN A 79 -3.53 13.62 14.61
N GLN A 80 -2.40 13.56 15.32
CA GLN A 80 -2.27 12.82 16.58
C GLN A 80 -3.37 13.15 17.61
N ALA A 81 -3.75 14.43 17.74
CA ALA A 81 -4.79 14.87 18.65
C ALA A 81 -6.20 14.34 18.31
N ASN A 82 -6.45 14.00 17.04
CA ASN A 82 -7.74 13.56 16.52
C ASN A 82 -7.82 12.04 16.34
N LEU A 83 -6.72 11.30 16.56
CA LEU A 83 -6.66 9.84 16.39
C LEU A 83 -7.44 9.08 17.48
N GLY A 84 -7.67 9.67 18.65
CA GLY A 84 -8.45 9.03 19.73
C GLY A 84 -7.94 7.63 20.08
N THR A 85 -8.81 6.62 19.96
CA THR A 85 -8.47 5.21 20.22
C THR A 85 -7.52 4.60 19.19
N ALA A 86 -7.36 5.20 18.01
CA ALA A 86 -6.49 4.72 16.95
C ALA A 86 -5.00 5.02 17.17
N VAL A 87 -4.62 5.81 18.19
CA VAL A 87 -3.21 6.20 18.44
C VAL A 87 -2.29 4.98 18.54
N GLY A 88 -2.68 3.97 19.34
CA GLY A 88 -1.86 2.77 19.52
C GLY A 88 -1.67 1.98 18.22
N ALA A 89 -2.76 1.78 17.48
CA ALA A 89 -2.71 1.10 16.18
C ALA A 89 -1.89 1.89 15.15
N SER A 90 -1.96 3.23 15.18
CA SER A 90 -1.18 4.11 14.30
C SER A 90 0.31 4.02 14.59
N GLN A 91 0.70 3.98 15.87
CA GLN A 91 2.11 3.79 16.25
C GLN A 91 2.62 2.40 15.86
N GLN A 92 1.81 1.36 16.05
CA GLN A 92 2.15 0.01 15.60
C GLN A 92 2.29 -0.08 14.07
N ALA A 93 1.44 0.63 13.34
CA ALA A 93 1.54 0.75 11.89
C ALA A 93 2.88 1.36 11.48
N LEU A 94 3.33 2.45 12.13
CA LEU A 94 4.66 3.03 11.87
C LEU A 94 5.81 2.06 12.17
N GLY A 95 5.74 1.31 13.28
CA GLY A 95 6.73 0.27 13.57
C GLY A 95 6.78 -0.84 12.50
N THR A 96 5.63 -1.17 11.90
CA THR A 96 5.56 -2.11 10.78
C THR A 96 6.23 -1.52 9.53
N VAL A 97 5.95 -0.26 9.21
CA VAL A 97 6.61 0.44 8.10
C VAL A 97 8.14 0.46 8.26
N GLU A 98 8.62 0.77 9.46
CA GLU A 98 10.07 0.80 9.75
C GLU A 98 10.71 -0.59 9.59
N ALA A 99 10.03 -1.65 10.08
CA ALA A 99 10.49 -3.02 9.89
C ALA A 99 10.54 -3.41 8.40
N ASN A 100 9.55 -3.00 7.60
CA ASN A 100 9.51 -3.27 6.17
C ASN A 100 10.66 -2.60 5.43
N LEU A 101 10.94 -1.33 5.74
CA LEU A 101 12.06 -0.60 5.13
C LEU A 101 13.41 -1.21 5.53
N ALA A 102 13.59 -1.57 6.80
CA ALA A 102 14.80 -2.21 7.27
C ALA A 102 15.04 -3.56 6.59
N TRP A 103 13.96 -4.35 6.40
CA TRP A 103 14.05 -5.61 5.68
C TRP A 103 14.43 -5.40 4.21
N LEU A 104 13.84 -4.40 3.55
CA LEU A 104 14.15 -4.06 2.16
C LEU A 104 15.61 -3.60 2.01
N ASP A 105 16.11 -2.76 2.91
CA ASP A 105 17.50 -2.31 2.89
C ASP A 105 18.49 -3.48 3.07
N GLN A 106 18.13 -4.49 3.87
CA GLN A 106 18.98 -5.65 4.14
C GLN A 106 18.95 -6.71 3.02
N ASN A 107 17.80 -6.94 2.40
CA ASN A 107 17.57 -8.10 1.54
C ASN A 107 17.32 -7.71 0.07
N GLY A 108 16.98 -6.45 -0.20
CA GLY A 108 16.49 -5.99 -1.51
C GLY A 108 17.52 -6.15 -2.62
N GLU A 109 18.78 -5.83 -2.35
CA GLU A 109 19.86 -5.97 -3.35
C GLU A 109 20.12 -7.44 -3.69
N GLU A 110 20.22 -8.31 -2.68
CA GLU A 110 20.46 -9.74 -2.88
C GLU A 110 19.34 -10.39 -3.70
N ILE A 111 18.09 -10.10 -3.36
CA ILE A 111 16.92 -10.62 -4.09
C ILE A 111 16.89 -10.05 -5.53
N SER A 112 17.17 -8.76 -5.71
CA SER A 112 17.24 -8.14 -7.04
C SER A 112 18.30 -8.79 -7.92
N ASN A 113 19.47 -9.06 -7.37
CA ASN A 113 20.56 -9.74 -8.06
C ASN A 113 20.16 -11.19 -8.41
N TRP A 114 19.57 -11.93 -7.47
CA TRP A 114 19.09 -13.28 -7.70
C TRP A 114 18.02 -13.35 -8.80
N LEU A 115 17.05 -12.43 -8.77
CA LEU A 115 16.00 -12.35 -9.79
C LEU A 115 16.59 -12.03 -11.18
N SER A 116 17.55 -11.11 -11.26
CA SER A 116 18.17 -10.71 -12.53
C SER A 116 18.94 -11.86 -13.20
N VAL A 117 19.54 -12.75 -12.40
CA VAL A 117 20.23 -13.95 -12.88
C VAL A 117 19.24 -15.08 -13.21
N SER A 118 18.19 -15.23 -12.41
CA SER A 118 17.23 -16.34 -12.52
C SER A 118 16.15 -16.11 -13.58
N LEU A 119 15.86 -14.85 -13.92
CA LEU A 119 14.93 -14.44 -14.96
C LEU A 119 15.68 -13.63 -16.05
N PRO A 120 16.66 -14.23 -16.76
CA PRO A 120 17.31 -13.54 -17.84
C PRO A 120 16.26 -13.20 -18.89
N SER A 121 16.18 -11.94 -19.30
CA SER A 121 15.28 -11.40 -20.32
C SER A 121 15.62 -11.95 -21.71
N THR A 122 15.57 -13.27 -21.89
CA THR A 122 15.76 -13.92 -23.19
C THR A 122 14.40 -14.25 -23.78
N THR A 123 13.71 -13.20 -24.23
CA THR A 123 12.88 -13.32 -25.43
C THR A 123 13.52 -12.39 -26.45
N PRO A 124 14.15 -12.90 -27.53
CA PRO A 124 14.53 -12.04 -28.64
C PRO A 124 13.26 -11.32 -29.09
N ALA A 125 13.27 -9.99 -29.04
CA ALA A 125 12.16 -9.20 -29.53
C ALA A 125 11.84 -9.68 -30.96
N PRO A 126 10.61 -10.17 -31.26
CA PRO A 126 10.24 -10.42 -32.63
C PRO A 126 10.42 -9.12 -33.42
N PRO A 127 10.92 -9.18 -34.68
CA PRO A 127 11.19 -7.99 -35.45
C PRO A 127 9.95 -7.11 -35.50
N LEU A 128 10.13 -5.84 -35.12
CA LEU A 128 9.08 -4.84 -35.01
C LEU A 128 8.39 -4.64 -36.37
N THR A 129 7.24 -5.29 -36.57
CA THR A 129 6.25 -4.90 -37.58
C THR A 129 5.08 -4.24 -36.86
N THR A 130 5.03 -2.91 -36.89
CA THR A 130 3.87 -2.07 -36.56
C THR A 130 2.66 -2.39 -37.45
N PRO A 131 1.41 -2.01 -37.11
CA PRO A 131 0.85 -1.64 -35.81
C PRO A 131 -0.44 -2.43 -35.48
N HIS A 132 -0.64 -2.85 -34.23
CA HIS A 132 -1.99 -3.08 -33.71
C HIS A 132 -2.04 -2.77 -32.22
N ASP A 133 -3.15 -2.19 -31.83
CA ASP A 133 -3.51 -1.61 -30.55
C ASP A 133 -3.02 -2.35 -29.29
N GLY A 134 -2.67 -1.53 -28.29
CA GLY A 134 -2.85 -1.82 -26.87
C GLY A 134 -1.93 -2.88 -26.26
N ALA A 135 -0.85 -2.44 -25.61
CA ALA A 135 -0.33 -3.12 -24.42
C ALA A 135 0.61 -2.18 -23.68
N GLY A 136 0.22 -1.82 -22.46
CA GLY A 136 1.07 -1.10 -21.52
C GLY A 136 2.32 -1.92 -21.17
N SER A 137 3.41 -1.20 -20.99
CA SER A 137 4.69 -1.71 -20.47
C SER A 137 4.49 -2.53 -19.19
N PHE A 138 4.76 -3.84 -19.26
CA PHE A 138 4.85 -4.75 -18.11
C PHE A 138 6.31 -4.88 -17.67
N SER A 139 6.90 -3.84 -17.09
CA SER A 139 8.30 -3.93 -16.60
C SER A 139 8.54 -3.39 -15.18
N ALA A 140 7.51 -2.94 -14.46
CA ALA A 140 7.67 -2.48 -13.07
C ALA A 140 6.80 -3.24 -12.06
N SER A 141 5.80 -4.01 -12.51
CA SER A 141 4.79 -4.62 -11.61
C SER A 141 5.26 -5.88 -10.89
N VAL A 142 6.26 -6.60 -11.40
CA VAL A 142 6.71 -7.86 -10.78
C VAL A 142 7.44 -7.58 -9.45
N PHE A 143 8.27 -6.54 -9.39
CA PHE A 143 9.03 -6.18 -8.18
C PHE A 143 8.12 -5.84 -6.99
N ALA A 144 7.05 -5.08 -7.22
CA ALA A 144 6.13 -4.68 -6.15
C ALA A 144 5.28 -5.86 -5.64
N ILE A 145 4.82 -6.72 -6.54
CA ILE A 145 4.03 -7.91 -6.19
C ILE A 145 4.89 -8.94 -5.44
N THR A 146 6.17 -9.11 -5.80
CA THR A 146 7.08 -10.02 -5.11
C THR A 146 7.51 -9.51 -3.75
N VAL A 147 7.71 -8.20 -3.56
CA VAL A 147 8.05 -7.65 -2.23
C VAL A 147 6.88 -7.80 -1.26
N SER A 148 5.63 -7.53 -1.67
CA SER A 148 4.46 -7.81 -0.82
C SER A 148 4.26 -9.30 -0.52
N LEU A 149 4.49 -10.21 -1.49
CA LEU A 149 4.44 -11.65 -1.24
C LEU A 149 5.56 -12.13 -0.30
N ILE A 150 6.79 -11.62 -0.47
CA ILE A 150 7.93 -12.02 0.37
C ILE A 150 7.77 -11.47 1.80
N LEU A 151 7.31 -10.23 1.98
CA LEU A 151 7.00 -9.70 3.33
C LEU A 151 5.88 -10.49 4.03
N THR A 152 4.89 -10.98 3.28
CA THR A 152 3.82 -11.83 3.84
C THR A 152 4.33 -13.23 4.19
N CYS A 153 5.25 -13.79 3.38
CA CYS A 153 5.81 -15.12 3.61
C CYS A 153 6.87 -15.17 4.74
N VAL A 154 7.65 -14.12 4.96
CA VAL A 154 8.69 -14.08 6.02
C VAL A 154 8.08 -13.97 7.42
N ARG A 155 6.83 -13.51 7.56
CA ARG A 155 6.10 -13.46 8.85
C ARG A 155 5.67 -14.83 9.41
N PHE A 156 5.97 -15.95 8.72
CA PHE A 156 5.62 -17.33 9.13
C PHE A 156 6.83 -18.22 9.51
N VAL A 157 8.00 -17.65 9.77
CA VAL A 157 9.16 -18.39 10.33
C VAL A 157 9.52 -17.86 11.71
#